data_AF-A0A0V0QWK0-F1
#
_entry.id   AF-A0A0V0QWK0-F1
#
_cell.length_a   1.000
_cell.length_b   1.000
_cell.length_c   1.000
_cell.angle_alpha   90.00
_cell.angle_beta   90.00
_cell.angle_gamma   90.00
#
_symmetry.space_group_name_H-M   'P 1'
#
loop_
_entity.id
_entity.type
_entity.pdbx_description
1 polymer ?
#
loop_
_entity_poly.entity_id
_entity_poly.type
_entity_poly.pdbx_seq_one_letter_code
_entity_poly.pdbx_strand_id
1 'polypeptide(L)'
;MFTNYKSHLLHLNQNAKSEDGREMSLLKVISETLKFISQKALAKLKEQVGKIVPAKIRWVLTVPALWSEQHKHFMKHSAQEAGIIEYQNSPNLLLCLEQELK
;
A
#
# COMPACT_ATOMS: atom_id res chain seq x y z
N MET A 1 18.25 -0.69 -5.43
CA MET A 1 16.77 -0.48 -5.39
C MET A 1 16.11 -1.82 -5.03
N PHE A 2 14.90 -1.87 -4.43
CA PHE A 2 14.19 -3.14 -4.20
C PHE A 2 13.44 -3.53 -5.48
N THR A 3 14.12 -4.16 -6.44
CA THR A 3 13.53 -4.45 -7.77
C THR A 3 12.68 -5.73 -7.79
N ASN A 4 12.93 -6.67 -6.87
CA ASN A 4 12.24 -7.97 -6.81
C ASN A 4 11.06 -8.00 -5.81
N TYR A 5 10.62 -6.87 -5.28
CA TYR A 5 9.58 -6.80 -4.24
C TYR A 5 8.26 -7.45 -4.65
N LYS A 6 7.88 -7.41 -5.95
CA LYS A 6 6.67 -8.08 -6.46
C LYS A 6 6.70 -9.60 -6.28
N SER A 7 7.85 -10.22 -6.54
CA SER A 7 8.03 -11.67 -6.31
C SER A 7 8.01 -11.99 -4.81
N HIS A 8 8.63 -11.14 -3.99
CA HIS A 8 8.60 -11.30 -2.53
C HIS A 8 7.17 -11.13 -1.97
N LEU A 9 6.38 -10.22 -2.53
CA LEU A 9 4.95 -10.07 -2.20
C LEU A 9 4.12 -11.28 -2.61
N LEU A 10 4.36 -11.84 -3.79
CA LEU A 10 3.66 -13.04 -4.27
C LEU A 10 3.89 -14.25 -3.35
N HIS A 11 5.06 -14.34 -2.74
CA HIS A 11 5.40 -15.42 -1.81
C HIS A 11 5.24 -15.01 -0.34
N LEU A 12 4.80 -13.78 -0.06
CA LEU A 12 4.71 -13.20 1.28
C LEU A 12 5.99 -13.40 2.12
N ASN A 13 7.15 -13.22 1.49
CA ASN A 13 8.43 -13.32 2.17
C ASN A 13 8.49 -12.30 3.32
N GLN A 14 9.08 -12.70 4.45
CA GLN A 14 9.21 -11.81 5.60
C GLN A 14 10.03 -10.55 5.28
N ASN A 15 11.09 -10.72 4.48
CA ASN A 15 11.99 -9.66 4.05
C ASN A 15 11.98 -9.51 2.53
N ALA A 16 12.20 -8.29 2.05
CA ALA A 16 12.61 -7.99 0.69
C ALA A 16 14.15 -7.86 0.64
N LYS A 17 14.75 -8.34 -0.45
CA LYS A 17 16.19 -8.18 -0.71
C LYS A 17 16.43 -7.11 -1.77
N SER A 18 17.37 -6.20 -1.52
CA SER A 18 17.84 -5.20 -2.48
C SER A 18 18.98 -5.75 -3.36
N GLU A 19 19.26 -5.05 -4.46
CA GLU A 19 20.31 -5.42 -5.42
C GLU A 19 21.72 -5.46 -4.81
N ASP A 20 21.97 -4.63 -3.80
CA ASP A 20 23.23 -4.60 -3.06
C ASP A 20 23.29 -5.65 -1.92
N GLY A 21 22.31 -6.56 -1.87
CA GLY A 21 22.28 -7.69 -0.95
C GLY A 21 21.71 -7.38 0.44
N ARG A 22 21.33 -6.14 0.72
CA ARG A 22 20.67 -5.79 2.00
C ARG A 22 19.26 -6.36 2.07
N GLU A 23 18.80 -6.62 3.29
CA GLU A 23 17.45 -7.09 3.57
C GLU A 23 16.68 -6.08 4.41
N MET A 24 15.37 -6.03 4.20
CA MET A 24 14.46 -5.21 4.98
C MET A 24 13.12 -5.91 5.07
N SER A 25 12.40 -5.76 6.20
CA SER A 25 11.04 -6.27 6.32
C SER A 25 10.19 -5.85 5.12
N LEU A 26 9.51 -6.82 4.50
CA LEU A 26 8.64 -6.54 3.36
C LEU A 26 7.52 -5.57 3.76
N LEU A 27 6.97 -5.72 4.97
CA LEU A 27 5.97 -4.81 5.53
C LEU A 27 6.50 -3.37 5.56
N LYS A 28 7.74 -3.17 6.01
CA LYS A 28 8.37 -1.84 6.07
C LYS A 28 8.56 -1.25 4.68
N VAL A 29 9.00 -2.05 3.71
CA VAL A 29 9.18 -1.59 2.33
C VAL A 29 7.85 -1.12 1.74
N ILE A 30 6.78 -1.89 1.91
CA ILE A 30 5.46 -1.53 1.38
C ILE A 30 4.84 -0.36 2.14
N SER A 31 4.87 -0.35 3.47
CA SER A 31 4.25 0.72 4.27
C SER A 31 4.93 2.07 4.03
N GLU A 32 6.27 2.13 3.95
CA GLU A 32 6.97 3.38 3.63
C GLU A 32 6.70 3.84 2.19
N THR A 33 6.57 2.90 1.24
CA THR A 33 6.19 3.23 -0.14
C THR A 33 4.79 3.84 -0.19
N LEU A 34 3.82 3.18 0.46
CA LEU A 34 2.44 3.66 0.54
C LEU A 34 2.35 5.02 1.23
N LYS A 35 3.08 5.21 2.33
CA LYS A 35 3.15 6.47 3.06
C LYS A 35 3.71 7.60 2.21
N PHE A 36 4.78 7.35 1.46
CA PHE A 36 5.35 8.34 0.57
C PHE A 36 4.33 8.78 -0.50
N ILE A 37 3.68 7.80 -1.16
CA ILE A 37 2.68 8.07 -2.20
C ILE A 37 1.48 8.85 -1.62
N SER A 38 0.96 8.42 -0.47
CA SER A 38 -0.20 9.06 0.16
C SER A 38 0.11 10.50 0.57
N GLN A 39 1.28 10.77 1.15
CA GLN A 39 1.71 12.12 1.51
C GLN A 39 1.84 13.03 0.29
N LYS A 40 2.39 12.53 -0.83
CA LYS A 40 2.46 13.29 -2.08
C LYS A 40 1.08 13.59 -2.65
N ALA A 41 0.17 12.61 -2.65
CA ALA A 41 -1.20 12.80 -3.10
C ALA A 41 -1.95 13.82 -2.24
N LEU A 42 -1.82 13.76 -0.91
CA LEU A 42 -2.44 14.70 0.02
C LEU A 42 -1.88 16.12 -0.12
N ALA A 43 -0.57 16.26 -0.29
CA ALA A 43 0.05 17.55 -0.55
C ALA A 43 -0.53 18.17 -1.83
N LYS A 44 -0.63 17.38 -2.91
CA LYS A 44 -1.16 17.87 -4.18
C LYS A 44 -2.64 18.22 -4.10
N LEU A 45 -3.42 17.41 -3.40
CA LEU A 45 -4.82 17.68 -3.15
C LEU A 45 -4.99 18.98 -2.35
N LYS A 46 -4.16 19.22 -1.32
CA LYS A 46 -4.21 20.40 -0.47
C LYS A 46 -3.94 21.69 -1.27
N GLU A 47 -3.02 21.63 -2.23
CA GLU A 47 -2.77 22.75 -3.16
C GLU A 47 -4.02 23.08 -4.00
N GLN A 48 -4.81 22.08 -4.38
CA GLN A 48 -5.95 22.26 -5.29
C GLN A 48 -7.26 22.62 -4.57
N VAL A 49 -7.53 22.02 -3.41
CA VAL A 49 -8.82 22.16 -2.71
C VAL A 49 -8.71 22.83 -1.34
N GLY A 50 -7.50 23.16 -0.89
CA GLY A 50 -7.27 23.78 0.41
C GLY A 50 -7.40 22.77 1.55
N LYS A 51 -8.32 23.02 2.49
CA LYS A 51 -8.43 22.21 3.72
C LYS A 51 -8.96 20.80 3.41
N ILE A 52 -8.16 19.80 3.74
CA ILE A 52 -8.54 18.39 3.65
C ILE A 52 -9.07 17.90 5.00
N VAL A 53 -10.13 17.10 4.96
CA VAL A 53 -10.61 16.34 6.12
C VAL A 53 -10.25 14.87 5.88
N PRO A 54 -9.27 14.30 6.59
CA PRO A 54 -8.80 12.92 6.35
C PRO A 54 -9.92 11.87 6.33
N ALA A 55 -10.90 12.00 7.24
CA ALA A 55 -12.07 11.10 7.33
C ALA A 55 -12.95 11.09 6.06
N LYS A 56 -12.87 12.13 5.22
CA LYS A 56 -13.60 12.22 3.94
C LYS A 56 -12.84 11.63 2.75
N ILE A 57 -11.63 11.13 2.96
CA ILE A 57 -10.80 10.53 1.91
C ILE A 57 -11.07 9.05 1.88
N ARG A 58 -11.31 8.51 0.67
CA ARG A 58 -11.31 7.08 0.42
C ARG A 58 -10.10 6.73 -0.43
N TRP A 59 -9.26 5.85 0.09
CA TRP A 59 -8.11 5.29 -0.60
C TRP A 59 -8.52 4.04 -1.37
N VAL A 60 -8.02 3.93 -2.59
CA VAL A 60 -8.18 2.74 -3.42
C VAL A 60 -6.80 2.19 -3.70
N LEU A 61 -6.53 0.96 -3.27
CA LEU A 61 -5.31 0.23 -3.62
C LEU A 61 -5.66 -0.87 -4.61
N THR A 62 -5.05 -0.83 -5.78
CA THR A 62 -5.16 -1.91 -6.74
C THR A 62 -4.27 -3.07 -6.32
N VAL A 63 -4.79 -4.29 -6.45
CA VAL A 63 -4.08 -5.52 -6.11
C VAL A 63 -4.32 -6.57 -7.19
N PRO A 64 -3.37 -7.46 -7.48
CA PRO A 64 -3.56 -8.55 -8.43
C PRO A 64 -4.81 -9.40 -8.13
N ALA A 65 -5.58 -9.75 -9.15
CA ALA A 65 -6.79 -10.58 -9.01
C ALA A 65 -6.51 -11.97 -8.39
N LEU A 66 -5.31 -12.50 -8.62
CA LEU A 66 -4.85 -13.80 -8.12
C LEU A 66 -4.43 -13.79 -6.64
N TRP A 67 -4.47 -12.63 -5.97
CA TRP A 67 -4.07 -12.54 -4.57
C TRP A 67 -5.08 -13.20 -3.62
N SER A 68 -4.57 -14.10 -2.79
CA SER A 68 -5.35 -14.73 -1.72
C SER A 68 -5.75 -13.72 -0.63
N GLU A 69 -6.65 -14.12 0.26
CA GLU A 69 -7.06 -13.30 1.40
C GLU A 69 -5.88 -12.89 2.30
N GLN A 70 -4.85 -13.72 2.40
CA GLN A 70 -3.64 -13.39 3.17
C GLN A 70 -2.88 -12.20 2.57
N HIS A 71 -2.76 -12.15 1.24
CA HIS A 71 -2.14 -11.01 0.54
C HIS A 71 -2.96 -9.73 0.72
N LYS A 72 -4.30 -9.84 0.63
CA LYS A 72 -5.20 -8.71 0.87
C LYS A 72 -5.08 -8.20 2.31
N HIS A 73 -5.00 -9.11 3.28
CA HIS A 73 -4.78 -8.77 4.68
C HIS A 73 -3.44 -8.06 4.90
N PHE A 74 -2.37 -8.57 4.26
CA PHE A 74 -1.04 -7.95 4.29
C PHE A 74 -1.07 -6.52 3.75
N MET A 75 -1.77 -6.26 2.64
CA MET A 75 -1.91 -4.91 2.11
C MET A 75 -2.69 -3.98 3.03
N LYS A 76 -3.80 -4.44 3.60
CA LYS A 76 -4.56 -3.65 4.57
C LYS A 76 -3.70 -3.30 5.79
N HIS A 77 -2.91 -4.26 6.28
CA HIS A 77 -1.98 -4.01 7.38
C HIS A 77 -0.90 -2.99 6.98
N SER A 78 -0.32 -3.13 5.78
CA SER A 78 0.66 -2.18 5.26
C SER A 78 0.09 -0.75 5.13
N ALA A 79 -1.19 -0.62 4.74
CA ALA A 79 -1.87 0.67 4.66
C ALA A 79 -2.13 1.28 6.05
N GLN A 80 -2.45 0.46 7.05
CA GLN A 80 -2.56 0.90 8.44
C GLN A 80 -1.19 1.39 8.96
N GLU A 81 -0.13 0.61 8.78
CA GLU A 81 1.25 1.00 9.16
C GLU A 81 1.72 2.28 8.44
N ALA A 82 1.24 2.51 7.22
CA ALA A 82 1.51 3.73 6.46
C ALA A 82 0.76 4.97 6.97
N GLY A 83 -0.17 4.82 7.93
CA GLY A 83 -1.04 5.88 8.42
C GLY A 83 -2.09 6.34 7.38
N ILE A 84 -2.40 5.50 6.39
CA ILE A 84 -3.42 5.78 5.37
C ILE A 84 -4.83 5.57 5.95
N ILE A 85 -4.96 4.59 6.84
CA ILE A 85 -6.18 4.26 7.59
C ILE A 85 -5.85 4.06 9.06
N GLU A 86 -6.83 4.33 9.93
CA GLU A 86 -6.65 4.20 11.39
C GLU A 86 -6.64 2.73 11.85
N TYR A 87 -7.41 1.86 11.20
CA TYR A 87 -7.53 0.45 11.52
C TYR A 87 -7.75 -0.39 10.26
N GLN A 88 -7.31 -1.65 10.29
CA GLN A 88 -7.20 -2.53 9.12
C GLN A 88 -8.48 -2.70 8.29
N ASN A 89 -9.65 -2.67 8.95
CA ASN A 89 -10.96 -2.83 8.31
C ASN A 89 -11.70 -1.50 8.11
N SER A 90 -10.97 -0.39 8.06
CA SER A 90 -11.54 0.93 7.83
C SER A 90 -12.31 1.00 6.50
N PRO A 91 -13.53 1.57 6.47
CA PRO A 91 -14.29 1.78 5.25
C PRO A 91 -13.65 2.84 4.31
N ASN A 92 -12.61 3.53 4.79
CA ASN A 92 -11.83 4.48 4.01
C ASN A 92 -10.76 3.81 3.13
N LEU A 93 -10.62 2.48 3.16
CA LEU A 93 -9.78 1.73 2.22
C LEU A 93 -10.60 0.73 1.40
N LEU A 94 -10.48 0.80 0.08
CA LEU A 94 -10.97 -0.19 -0.86
C LEU A 94 -9.79 -0.90 -1.52
N LEU A 95 -9.77 -2.23 -1.47
CA LEU A 95 -8.89 -3.02 -2.35
C LEU A 95 -9.63 -3.31 -3.65
N CYS A 96 -9.08 -2.88 -4.77
CA CYS A 96 -9.63 -3.11 -6.10
C CYS A 96 -8.77 -4.15 -6.83
N LEU A 97 -9.37 -5.11 -7.53
CA LEU A 97 -8.62 -6.11 -8.28
C LEU A 97 -8.14 -5.52 -9.62
N GLU A 98 -6.91 -5.83 -10.04
CA GLU A 98 -6.30 -5.28 -11.26
C GLU A 98 -6.90 -5.82 -12.57
N GLN A 99 -7.74 -6.87 -12.55
CA GLN A 99 -8.46 -7.37 -13.74
C GLN A 99 -9.86 -7.89 -13.35
N GLU A 100 -10.89 -7.85 -14.20
CA GLU A 100 -10.94 -7.74 -15.68
C GLU A 100 -11.02 -6.30 -16.23
N LEU A 101 -9.90 -5.69 -16.62
CA LEU A 101 -9.90 -4.76 -17.75
C LEU A 101 -9.77 -5.64 -19.01
N LYS A 102 -10.92 -6.05 -19.56
CA LYS A 102 -11.04 -6.49 -20.96
C LYS A 102 -11.15 -5.26 -21.85
#